data_AF-A0A352MX23-F1
#
_entry.id   AF-A0A352MX23-F1
#
_cell.length_a   1.000
_cell.length_b   1.000
_cell.length_c   1.000
_cell.angle_alpha   90.00
_cell.angle_beta   90.00
_cell.angle_gamma   90.00
#
_symmetry.space_group_name_H-M   'P 1'
#
loop_
_entity.id
_entity.type
_entity.pdbx_description
1 polymer ?
#
loop_
_entity_poly.entity_id
_entity_poly.type
_entity_poly.pdbx_seq_one_letter_code
_entity_poly.pdbx_strand_id
1 'polypeptide(L)'
;MGVGVYAYDNIPLKVQDNIEEIIKKHFNKADCIEVQMPLLQQEEIWKRSGRYDGYVEDGVMMTSKTDKGNYCLAPTAEEAITTFAENRVTSHKQLPVVFYQIGPKFRNEIRNRGYLLRGKEFLMFDLYSFDKDEESMMKTYKKIKETYFKAFEELQLDIVAVAADNGSMGGKNSEEIMALSRIGEDTILFDEETKQGLNIEVLEKENAEDYLKEVYNINNNSSSLSK
;
A
#
# COMPACT_ATOMS: atom_id res chain seq x y z
N MET A 1 -14.54 22.22 -6.60
CA MET A 1 -13.85 21.11 -7.31
C MET A 1 -14.78 19.91 -7.40
N GLY A 2 -14.56 19.01 -8.37
CA GLY A 2 -15.46 17.89 -8.69
C GLY A 2 -15.39 16.73 -7.68
N VAL A 3 -16.07 15.63 -8.00
CA VAL A 3 -16.13 14.45 -7.12
C VAL A 3 -14.76 13.75 -7.09
N GLY A 4 -14.14 13.67 -5.91
CA GLY A 4 -12.88 12.95 -5.68
C GLY A 4 -11.59 13.73 -5.97
N VAL A 5 -11.66 15.03 -6.24
CA VAL A 5 -10.48 15.90 -6.41
C VAL A 5 -10.68 17.15 -5.56
N TYR A 6 -9.75 17.42 -4.65
CA TYR A 6 -9.92 18.41 -3.59
C TYR A 6 -8.76 19.40 -3.54
N ALA A 7 -9.09 20.67 -3.24
CA ALA A 7 -8.09 21.66 -2.85
C ALA A 7 -8.00 21.73 -1.34
N TYR A 8 -6.79 21.97 -0.88
CA TYR A 8 -6.48 22.24 0.51
C TYR A 8 -6.15 23.72 0.69
N ASP A 9 -6.69 24.30 1.76
CA ASP A 9 -6.27 25.61 2.25
C ASP A 9 -5.17 25.42 3.33
N ASN A 10 -4.78 26.51 3.99
CA ASN A 10 -3.70 26.56 4.98
C ASN A 10 -3.77 25.51 6.11
N ILE A 11 -4.94 25.22 6.68
CA ILE A 11 -5.06 24.30 7.82
C ILE A 11 -4.85 22.84 7.40
N PRO A 12 -5.57 22.28 6.41
CA PRO A 12 -5.30 20.92 5.94
C PRO A 12 -3.87 20.72 5.45
N LEU A 13 -3.27 21.72 4.78
CA LEU A 13 -1.86 21.64 4.36
C LEU A 13 -0.90 21.52 5.56
N LYS A 14 -1.07 22.32 6.61
CA LYS A 14 -0.25 22.19 7.83
C LYS A 14 -0.42 20.85 8.53
N VAL A 15 -1.63 20.29 8.52
CA VAL A 15 -1.87 18.96 9.10
C VAL A 15 -1.16 17.90 8.27
N GLN A 16 -1.25 17.99 6.94
CA GLN A 16 -0.51 17.12 6.03
C GLN A 16 1.01 17.20 6.30
N ASP A 17 1.58 18.40 6.34
CA ASP A 17 3.02 18.62 6.59
C ASP A 17 3.46 17.94 7.91
N ASN A 18 2.69 18.12 8.99
CA ASN A 18 3.00 17.49 10.29
C ASN A 18 2.98 15.95 10.21
N ILE A 19 2.01 15.38 9.50
CA ILE A 19 1.91 13.92 9.30
C ILE A 19 3.10 13.42 8.49
N GLU A 20 3.44 14.11 7.40
CA GLU A 20 4.60 13.78 6.58
C GLU A 20 5.90 13.84 7.37
N GLU A 21 6.10 14.87 8.20
CA GLU A 21 7.29 15.01 9.05
C GLU A 21 7.44 13.84 10.02
N ILE A 22 6.36 13.40 10.66
CA ILE A 22 6.37 12.23 11.56
C ILE A 22 6.75 10.97 10.78
N ILE A 23 6.11 10.73 9.62
CA ILE A 23 6.42 9.57 8.77
C ILE A 23 7.90 9.60 8.37
N LYS A 24 8.39 10.71 7.78
CA LYS A 24 9.79 10.84 7.35
C LYS A 24 10.77 10.63 8.50
N LYS A 25 10.48 11.17 9.69
CA LYS A 25 11.30 10.97 10.90
C LYS A 25 11.50 9.49 11.23
N HIS A 26 10.43 8.69 11.22
CA HIS A 26 10.51 7.26 11.55
C HIS A 26 11.21 6.45 10.45
N PHE A 27 10.84 6.67 9.19
CA PHE A 27 11.41 5.89 8.08
C PHE A 27 12.86 6.26 7.76
N ASN A 28 13.25 7.53 7.89
CA ASN A 28 14.66 7.93 7.77
C ASN A 28 15.53 7.33 8.89
N LYS A 29 14.99 7.26 10.12
CA LYS A 29 15.67 6.59 11.25
C LYS A 29 15.79 5.07 11.03
N ALA A 30 14.91 4.49 10.22
CA ALA A 30 14.95 3.09 9.79
C ALA A 30 15.79 2.87 8.52
N ASP A 31 16.68 3.81 8.16
CA ASP A 31 17.57 3.74 6.99
C ASP A 31 16.82 3.63 5.64
N CYS A 32 15.56 4.06 5.59
CA CYS A 32 14.82 4.15 4.34
C CYS A 32 15.20 5.46 3.62
N ILE A 33 15.32 5.39 2.30
CA ILE A 33 15.80 6.49 1.47
C ILE A 33 14.60 7.15 0.79
N GLU A 34 14.38 8.44 1.08
CA GLU A 34 13.35 9.23 0.40
C GLU A 34 13.76 9.49 -1.06
N VAL A 35 12.84 9.20 -1.98
CA VAL A 35 12.97 9.42 -3.43
C VAL A 35 11.70 10.06 -3.97
N GLN A 36 11.72 10.48 -5.24
CA GLN A 36 10.54 10.98 -5.94
C GLN A 36 10.47 10.37 -7.33
N MET A 37 9.48 9.51 -7.56
CA MET A 37 9.20 8.92 -8.86
C MET A 37 8.32 9.87 -9.69
N PRO A 38 8.41 9.78 -11.04
CA PRO A 38 7.56 10.57 -11.91
C PRO A 38 6.08 10.17 -11.77
N LEU A 39 5.22 11.18 -11.70
CA LEU A 39 3.76 11.02 -11.65
C LEU A 39 3.18 10.67 -13.03
N LEU A 40 3.81 11.18 -14.10
CA LEU A 40 3.50 10.83 -15.47
C LEU A 40 4.46 9.71 -15.90
N GLN A 41 3.94 8.51 -16.07
CA GLN A 41 4.73 7.32 -16.36
C GLN A 41 4.50 6.88 -17.81
N GLN A 42 5.53 6.38 -18.46
CA GLN A 42 5.42 5.86 -19.82
C GLN A 42 4.64 4.54 -19.82
N GLU A 43 3.74 4.34 -20.78
CA GLU A 43 2.97 3.10 -20.92
C GLU A 43 3.88 1.85 -20.97
N GLU A 44 5.07 1.96 -21.56
CA GLU A 44 5.98 0.83 -21.80
C GLU A 44 6.50 0.16 -20.52
N ILE A 45 6.70 0.89 -19.41
CA ILE A 45 7.13 0.25 -18.15
C ILE A 45 6.03 -0.62 -17.56
N TRP A 46 4.76 -0.26 -17.78
CA TRP A 46 3.58 -1.00 -17.34
C TRP A 46 3.27 -2.20 -18.23
N LYS A 47 3.50 -2.06 -19.55
CA LYS A 47 3.44 -3.21 -20.46
C LYS A 47 4.52 -4.24 -20.12
N ARG A 48 5.73 -3.77 -19.78
CA ARG A 48 6.85 -4.64 -19.37
C ARG A 48 6.53 -5.46 -18.11
N SER A 49 5.75 -4.91 -17.16
CA SER A 49 5.31 -5.66 -15.98
C SER A 49 4.10 -6.56 -16.23
N GLY A 50 3.42 -6.41 -17.37
CA GLY A 50 2.18 -7.11 -17.69
C GLY A 50 0.94 -6.57 -16.97
N ARG A 51 1.07 -5.47 -16.19
CA ARG A 51 -0.04 -4.91 -15.40
C ARG A 51 -0.87 -3.87 -16.16
N TYR A 52 -0.37 -3.37 -17.29
CA TYR A 52 -1.03 -2.30 -18.04
C TYR A 52 -2.48 -2.64 -18.43
N ASP A 53 -2.68 -3.76 -19.13
CA ASP A 53 -4.00 -4.12 -19.66
C ASP A 53 -5.02 -4.33 -18.53
N GLY A 54 -4.65 -5.05 -17.47
CA GLY A 54 -5.54 -5.25 -16.31
C GLY A 54 -5.95 -3.94 -15.64
N TYR A 55 -5.01 -3.02 -15.41
CA TYR A 55 -5.31 -1.71 -14.81
C TYR A 55 -6.21 -0.82 -15.68
N VAL A 56 -6.11 -0.96 -17.01
CA VAL A 56 -6.94 -0.23 -17.98
C VAL A 56 -8.33 -0.87 -18.06
N GLU A 57 -8.42 -2.19 -18.12
CA GLU A 57 -9.68 -2.95 -18.17
C GLU A 57 -10.49 -2.77 -16.88
N ASP A 58 -9.84 -2.78 -15.72
CA ASP A 58 -10.45 -2.48 -14.42
C ASP A 58 -10.88 -1.01 -14.30
N GLY A 59 -10.50 -0.16 -15.26
CA GLY A 59 -10.85 1.26 -15.31
C GLY A 59 -10.17 2.11 -14.25
N VAL A 60 -9.17 1.59 -13.54
CA VAL A 60 -8.44 2.26 -12.46
C VAL A 60 -7.40 3.24 -12.99
N MET A 61 -6.75 2.92 -14.11
CA MET A 61 -5.67 3.74 -14.65
C MET A 61 -6.18 4.90 -15.52
N MET A 62 -5.74 6.11 -15.20
CA MET A 62 -5.95 7.28 -16.06
C MET A 62 -4.86 7.33 -17.14
N THR A 63 -5.26 7.13 -18.38
CA THR A 63 -4.34 7.13 -19.53
C THR A 63 -4.36 8.48 -20.26
N SER A 64 -3.21 8.85 -20.83
CA SER A 64 -3.02 10.05 -21.64
C SER A 64 -2.31 9.66 -22.94
N LYS A 65 -3.07 9.64 -24.04
CA LYS A 65 -2.54 9.38 -25.38
C LYS A 65 -2.17 10.70 -26.05
N THR A 66 -0.94 10.79 -26.54
CA THR A 66 -0.42 11.99 -27.23
C THR A 66 0.23 11.58 -28.56
N ASP A 67 0.47 12.57 -29.43
CA ASP A 67 1.24 12.38 -30.67
C ASP A 67 2.71 12.00 -30.41
N LYS A 68 3.21 12.25 -29.19
CA LYS A 68 4.61 12.02 -28.77
C LYS A 68 4.76 10.88 -27.77
N GLY A 69 3.76 10.01 -27.69
CA GLY A 69 3.80 8.81 -26.85
C GLY A 69 2.58 8.67 -25.94
N ASN A 70 2.49 7.50 -25.34
CA ASN A 70 1.42 7.13 -24.43
C ASN A 70 1.93 7.11 -23.00
N TYR A 71 1.13 7.68 -22.11
CA TYR A 71 1.45 7.82 -20.72
C TYR A 71 0.26 7.43 -19.86
N CYS A 72 0.52 7.20 -18.58
CA CYS A 72 -0.49 7.09 -17.54
C CYS A 72 -0.11 7.96 -16.35
N LEU A 73 -1.11 8.42 -15.62
CA LEU A 73 -0.90 9.00 -14.29
C LEU A 73 -0.71 7.84 -13.30
N ALA A 74 0.31 7.95 -12.45
CA ALA A 74 0.72 6.90 -11.52
C ALA A 74 -0.40 6.54 -10.51
N PRO A 75 -1.00 5.34 -10.58
CA PRO A 75 -1.87 4.84 -9.51
C PRO A 75 -1.06 4.23 -8.35
N THR A 76 0.20 3.89 -8.64
CA THR A 76 1.26 3.37 -7.77
C THR A 76 2.60 3.48 -8.55
N ALA A 77 3.72 2.98 -8.02
CA ALA A 77 5.05 3.20 -8.58
C ALA A 77 5.96 1.96 -8.64
N GLU A 78 5.46 0.71 -8.58
CA GLU A 78 6.32 -0.49 -8.64
C GLU A 78 7.19 -0.52 -9.91
N GLU A 79 6.62 -0.22 -11.07
CA GLU A 79 7.33 -0.22 -12.35
C GLU A 79 8.38 0.89 -12.42
N ALA A 80 8.02 2.07 -11.93
CA ALA A 80 8.89 3.23 -11.92
C ALA A 80 10.08 3.02 -10.98
N ILE A 81 9.83 2.52 -9.76
CA ILE A 81 10.89 2.27 -8.79
C ILE A 81 11.79 1.10 -9.21
N THR A 82 11.23 0.06 -9.86
CA THR A 82 12.01 -1.05 -10.40
C THR A 82 12.96 -0.55 -11.49
N THR A 83 12.46 0.28 -12.41
CA THR A 83 13.28 0.90 -13.47
C THR A 83 14.34 1.85 -12.89
N PHE A 84 14.01 2.57 -11.81
CA PHE A 84 14.95 3.44 -11.11
C PHE A 84 16.07 2.65 -10.41
N ALA A 85 15.71 1.56 -9.73
CA ALA A 85 16.61 0.69 -8.97
C ALA A 85 17.51 -0.15 -9.89
N GLU A 86 17.00 -0.64 -11.02
CA GLU A 86 17.74 -1.40 -12.05
C GLU A 86 19.06 -0.72 -12.45
N ASN A 87 19.04 0.62 -12.55
CA ASN A 87 20.21 1.41 -12.95
C ASN A 87 21.15 1.80 -11.80
N ARG A 88 20.80 1.51 -10.54
CA ARG A 88 21.50 2.00 -9.34
C ARG A 88 21.99 0.89 -8.42
N VAL A 89 21.23 -0.19 -8.35
CA VAL A 89 21.50 -1.38 -7.55
C VAL A 89 22.13 -2.42 -8.47
N THR A 90 23.43 -2.29 -8.71
CA THR A 90 24.18 -3.12 -9.67
C THR A 90 25.01 -4.22 -8.97
N SER A 91 25.05 -4.21 -7.63
CA SER A 91 25.76 -5.21 -6.84
C SER A 91 24.93 -5.67 -5.63
N HIS A 92 24.98 -6.96 -5.32
CA HIS A 92 24.38 -7.52 -4.11
C HIS A 92 24.90 -6.89 -2.81
N LYS A 93 26.08 -6.26 -2.84
CA LYS A 93 26.65 -5.53 -1.69
C LYS A 93 25.88 -4.27 -1.33
N GLN A 94 25.04 -3.77 -2.24
CA GLN A 94 24.16 -2.62 -2.01
C GLN A 94 22.82 -3.04 -1.40
N LEU A 95 22.57 -4.35 -1.26
CA LEU A 95 21.33 -4.89 -0.71
C LEU A 95 21.50 -5.24 0.78
N PRO A 96 20.45 -5.05 1.61
CA PRO A 96 19.13 -4.53 1.22
C PRO A 96 19.13 -3.02 1.05
N VAL A 97 18.26 -2.51 0.18
CA VAL A 97 17.97 -1.08 0.05
C VAL A 97 16.47 -0.86 0.09
N VAL A 98 16.05 0.19 0.77
CA VAL A 98 14.63 0.54 0.93
C VAL A 98 14.43 1.97 0.48
N PHE A 99 13.59 2.15 -0.53
CA PHE A 99 13.21 3.47 -1.05
C PHE A 99 11.77 3.77 -0.66
N TYR A 100 11.46 5.02 -0.35
CA TYR A 100 10.08 5.45 -0.16
C TYR A 100 9.85 6.82 -0.78
N GLN A 101 8.60 7.15 -1.07
CA GLN A 101 8.19 8.49 -1.44
C GLN A 101 6.90 8.86 -0.73
N ILE A 102 6.67 10.15 -0.59
CA ILE A 102 5.35 10.70 -0.24
C ILE A 102 4.93 11.59 -1.38
N GLY A 103 3.89 11.21 -2.10
CA GLY A 103 3.48 11.95 -3.28
C GLY A 103 2.08 11.60 -3.77
N PRO A 104 1.51 12.45 -4.62
CA PRO A 104 0.17 12.24 -5.14
C PRO A 104 0.11 10.98 -6.01
N LYS A 105 -1.05 10.34 -6.00
CA LYS A 105 -1.41 9.20 -6.83
C LYS A 105 -2.78 9.44 -7.44
N PHE A 106 -3.01 8.81 -8.58
CA PHE A 106 -4.21 9.00 -9.37
C PHE A 106 -4.88 7.66 -9.65
N ARG A 107 -6.10 7.48 -9.17
CA ARG A 107 -6.93 6.30 -9.45
C ARG A 107 -8.27 6.76 -9.96
N ASN A 108 -8.75 6.20 -11.06
CA ASN A 108 -10.02 6.57 -11.66
C ASN A 108 -11.19 5.92 -10.92
N GLU A 109 -11.32 6.26 -9.64
CA GLU A 109 -12.34 5.70 -8.75
C GLU A 109 -13.74 6.11 -9.18
N ILE A 110 -14.62 5.12 -9.38
CA ILE A 110 -16.00 5.32 -9.83
C ILE A 110 -16.88 5.74 -8.65
N ARG A 111 -16.55 5.25 -7.43
CA ARG A 111 -17.32 5.50 -6.21
C ARG A 111 -16.51 6.31 -5.21
N ASN A 112 -16.52 7.63 -5.37
CA ASN A 112 -15.91 8.52 -4.38
C ASN A 112 -16.83 8.62 -3.15
N ARG A 113 -16.36 8.13 -2.00
CA ARG A 113 -17.05 8.17 -0.69
C ARG A 113 -16.11 8.69 0.39
N GLY A 114 -16.66 9.22 1.48
CA GLY A 114 -15.84 9.61 2.63
C GLY A 114 -14.83 10.74 2.40
N TYR A 115 -15.08 11.60 1.41
CA TYR A 115 -14.22 12.77 1.10
C TYR A 115 -12.77 12.36 0.78
N LEU A 116 -11.82 12.57 1.69
CA LEU A 116 -10.40 12.20 1.50
C LEU A 116 -10.15 10.69 1.56
N LEU A 117 -11.07 9.93 2.15
CA LEU A 117 -10.91 8.48 2.33
C LEU A 117 -10.91 7.74 0.99
N ARG A 118 -11.64 8.25 -0.01
CA ARG A 118 -11.74 7.64 -1.33
C ARG A 118 -11.87 8.70 -2.42
N GLY A 119 -10.71 9.20 -2.83
CA GLY A 119 -10.54 10.20 -3.89
C GLY A 119 -9.93 9.64 -5.17
N LYS A 120 -10.01 10.42 -6.25
CA LYS A 120 -9.32 10.16 -7.50
C LYS A 120 -7.87 10.64 -7.48
N GLU A 121 -7.61 11.73 -6.76
CA GLU A 121 -6.28 12.24 -6.44
C GLU A 121 -6.11 12.18 -4.93
N PHE A 122 -5.03 11.55 -4.46
CA PHE A 122 -4.75 11.41 -3.04
C PHE A 122 -3.25 11.30 -2.80
N LEU A 123 -2.80 11.67 -1.61
CA LEU A 123 -1.42 11.52 -1.20
C LEU A 123 -1.17 10.09 -0.72
N MET A 124 -0.04 9.50 -1.10
CA MET A 124 0.35 8.17 -0.67
C MET A 124 1.81 8.19 -0.19
N PHE A 125 2.04 7.55 0.95
CA PHE A 125 3.35 7.01 1.31
C PHE A 125 3.45 5.61 0.70
N ASP A 126 4.39 5.42 -0.23
CA ASP A 126 4.69 4.14 -0.86
C ASP A 126 6.18 3.82 -0.70
N LEU A 127 6.46 2.60 -0.27
CA LEU A 127 7.79 2.11 0.09
C LEU A 127 8.08 0.78 -0.60
N TYR A 128 9.29 0.65 -1.11
CA TYR A 128 9.76 -0.47 -1.91
C TYR A 128 11.12 -0.94 -1.41
N SER A 129 11.22 -2.21 -1.01
CA SER A 129 12.50 -2.82 -0.66
C SER A 129 13.02 -3.69 -1.79
N PHE A 130 14.34 -3.69 -1.93
CA PHE A 130 15.06 -4.62 -2.78
C PHE A 130 16.00 -5.40 -1.87
N ASP A 131 15.89 -6.72 -1.94
CA ASP A 131 16.58 -7.67 -1.07
C ASP A 131 17.26 -8.74 -1.92
N LYS A 132 18.35 -9.32 -1.40
CA LYS A 132 19.14 -10.33 -2.14
C LYS A 132 18.49 -11.71 -2.19
N ASP A 133 17.67 -12.03 -1.19
CA ASP A 133 17.02 -13.31 -0.98
C ASP A 133 15.78 -13.13 -0.09
N GLU A 134 14.94 -14.17 -0.03
CA GLU A 134 13.67 -14.16 0.72
C GLU A 134 13.90 -13.98 2.23
N GLU A 135 14.97 -14.53 2.78
CA GLU A 135 15.30 -14.37 4.21
C GLU A 135 15.60 -12.89 4.55
N SER A 136 16.36 -12.20 3.70
CA SER A 136 16.60 -10.75 3.82
C SER A 136 15.30 -9.97 3.67
N MET A 137 14.48 -10.31 2.68
CA MET A 137 13.19 -9.66 2.43
C MET A 137 12.25 -9.76 3.65
N MET A 138 12.18 -10.93 4.29
CA MET A 138 11.37 -11.10 5.51
C MET A 138 11.89 -10.28 6.70
N LYS A 139 13.22 -10.12 6.83
CA LYS A 139 13.81 -9.23 7.86
C LYS A 139 13.47 -7.76 7.58
N THR A 140 13.56 -7.35 6.33
CA THR A 140 13.19 -6.00 5.89
C THR A 140 11.70 -5.75 6.13
N TYR A 141 10.83 -6.68 5.74
CA TYR A 141 9.38 -6.63 5.97
C TYR A 141 9.06 -6.40 7.46
N LYS A 142 9.65 -7.20 8.36
CA LYS A 142 9.45 -7.05 9.80
C LYS A 142 9.93 -5.68 10.33
N LYS A 143 11.11 -5.21 9.89
CA LYS A 143 11.64 -3.88 10.26
C LYS A 143 10.68 -2.77 9.84
N ILE A 144 10.14 -2.85 8.62
CA ILE A 144 9.21 -1.87 8.07
C ILE A 144 7.87 -1.90 8.79
N LYS A 145 7.32 -3.10 9.05
CA LYS A 145 6.11 -3.25 9.86
C LYS A 145 6.26 -2.59 11.24
N GLU A 146 7.32 -2.90 11.97
CA GLU A 146 7.59 -2.26 13.27
C GLU A 146 7.75 -0.74 13.17
N THR A 147 8.26 -0.23 12.05
CA THR A 147 8.41 1.21 11.79
C THR A 147 7.06 1.87 11.54
N TYR A 148 6.16 1.24 10.79
CA TYR A 148 4.77 1.68 10.64
C TYR A 148 4.09 1.81 12.00
N PHE A 149 4.15 0.78 12.85
CA PHE A 149 3.52 0.82 14.17
C PHE A 149 4.03 1.98 15.03
N LYS A 150 5.35 2.24 15.03
CA LYS A 150 5.93 3.39 15.76
C LYS A 150 5.47 4.75 15.21
N ALA A 151 5.35 4.86 13.89
CA ALA A 151 4.85 6.08 13.25
C ALA A 151 3.37 6.33 13.58
N PHE A 152 2.53 5.30 13.50
CA PHE A 152 1.11 5.38 13.84
C PHE A 152 0.85 5.61 15.34
N GLU A 153 1.69 5.05 16.22
CA GLU A 153 1.66 5.33 17.66
C GLU A 153 1.94 6.82 17.95
N GLU A 154 2.94 7.43 17.29
CA GLU A 154 3.20 8.87 17.42
C GLU A 154 2.05 9.73 16.86
N LEU A 155 1.39 9.26 15.81
CA LEU A 155 0.16 9.87 15.27
C LEU A 155 -1.08 9.64 16.13
N GLN A 156 -0.98 8.83 17.20
CA GLN A 156 -2.07 8.49 18.12
C GLN A 156 -3.26 7.83 17.40
N LEU A 157 -2.98 7.01 16.39
CA LEU A 157 -4.00 6.23 15.68
C LEU A 157 -4.12 4.84 16.30
N ASP A 158 -5.34 4.46 16.66
CA ASP A 158 -5.66 3.10 17.11
C ASP A 158 -5.75 2.19 15.88
N ILE A 159 -4.69 1.41 15.66
CA ILE A 159 -4.51 0.58 14.47
C ILE A 159 -4.36 -0.89 14.82
N VAL A 160 -4.77 -1.73 13.88
CA VAL A 160 -4.57 -3.18 13.91
C VAL A 160 -3.99 -3.64 12.59
N ALA A 161 -3.03 -4.57 12.63
CA ALA A 161 -2.59 -5.27 11.43
C ALA A 161 -3.46 -6.52 11.24
N VAL A 162 -4.04 -6.65 10.07
CA VAL A 162 -4.84 -7.81 9.68
C VAL A 162 -4.24 -8.47 8.45
N ALA A 163 -4.36 -9.80 8.38
CA ALA A 163 -4.09 -10.51 7.13
C ALA A 163 -4.95 -9.96 5.99
N ALA A 164 -4.32 -9.77 4.85
CA ALA A 164 -4.95 -9.21 3.67
C ALA A 164 -4.66 -10.04 2.42
N ASP A 165 -5.43 -9.77 1.39
CA ASP A 165 -5.19 -10.31 0.06
C ASP A 165 -4.03 -9.58 -0.63
N ASN A 166 -3.37 -10.26 -1.56
CA ASN A 166 -2.30 -9.67 -2.38
C ASN A 166 -2.87 -8.93 -3.61
N GLY A 167 -4.18 -9.06 -3.89
CA GLY A 167 -4.91 -8.35 -4.93
C GLY A 167 -4.24 -8.39 -6.31
N SER A 168 -4.37 -7.28 -7.07
CA SER A 168 -3.72 -7.07 -8.38
C SER A 168 -2.24 -6.65 -8.29
N MET A 169 -1.70 -6.54 -7.08
CA MET A 169 -0.28 -6.24 -6.83
C MET A 169 0.59 -7.50 -6.95
N GLY A 170 0.02 -8.68 -6.68
CA GLY A 170 0.74 -9.95 -6.67
C GLY A 170 1.61 -10.13 -5.41
N GLY A 171 2.13 -11.34 -5.17
CA GLY A 171 3.02 -11.65 -4.02
C GLY A 171 2.58 -12.85 -3.19
N LYS A 172 3.30 -13.10 -2.07
CA LYS A 172 2.97 -14.07 -1.03
C LYS A 172 3.14 -13.35 0.32
N ASN A 173 2.11 -13.37 1.17
CA ASN A 173 1.97 -12.64 2.43
C ASN A 173 1.70 -11.12 2.27
N SER A 174 0.46 -10.72 2.55
CA SER A 174 0.01 -9.32 2.60
C SER A 174 -0.69 -9.06 3.93
N GLU A 175 -0.50 -7.86 4.47
CA GLU A 175 -1.17 -7.38 5.66
C GLU A 175 -1.69 -5.97 5.40
N GLU A 176 -2.89 -5.69 5.90
CA GLU A 176 -3.50 -4.37 5.93
C GLU A 176 -3.39 -3.79 7.34
N ILE A 177 -2.96 -2.53 7.44
CA ILE A 177 -2.99 -1.79 8.69
C ILE A 177 -4.26 -0.95 8.69
N MET A 178 -5.21 -1.31 9.55
CA MET A 178 -6.52 -0.68 9.61
C MET A 178 -6.65 0.19 10.86
N ALA A 179 -7.12 1.42 10.68
CA ALA A 179 -7.53 2.28 11.79
C ALA A 179 -8.95 1.94 12.23
N LEU A 180 -9.14 1.67 13.53
CA LEU A 180 -10.45 1.27 14.06
C LEU A 180 -11.44 2.42 14.02
N SER A 181 -12.54 2.26 13.28
CA SER A 181 -13.57 3.29 13.12
C SER A 181 -14.93 2.71 12.78
N ARG A 182 -16.00 3.31 13.33
CA ARG A 182 -17.39 2.92 13.04
C ARG A 182 -17.84 3.26 11.62
N ILE A 183 -17.09 4.10 10.91
CA ILE A 183 -17.39 4.53 9.54
C ILE A 183 -16.44 3.90 8.51
N GLY A 184 -15.64 2.90 8.91
CA GLY A 184 -14.76 2.15 8.00
C GLY A 184 -15.57 1.43 6.90
N GLU A 185 -14.98 1.31 5.71
CA GLU A 185 -15.60 0.53 4.61
C GLU A 185 -15.35 -0.98 4.77
N ASP A 186 -14.23 -1.36 5.42
CA ASP A 186 -13.85 -2.75 5.67
C ASP A 186 -14.41 -3.30 6.97
N THR A 187 -14.75 -4.59 6.95
CA THR A 187 -15.14 -5.33 8.17
C THR A 187 -14.03 -6.31 8.54
N ILE A 188 -13.53 -6.18 9.76
CA ILE A 188 -12.49 -7.05 10.31
C ILE A 188 -13.03 -7.89 11.45
N LEU A 189 -12.49 -9.10 11.57
CA LEU A 189 -12.53 -9.88 12.79
C LEU A 189 -11.21 -9.63 13.50
N PHE A 190 -11.22 -9.11 14.72
CA PHE A 190 -10.00 -8.94 15.50
C PHE A 190 -10.22 -9.34 16.95
N ASP A 191 -9.19 -9.93 17.54
CA ASP A 191 -9.15 -10.27 18.95
C ASP A 191 -8.68 -9.04 19.73
N GLU A 192 -9.51 -8.56 20.66
CA GLU A 192 -9.25 -7.33 21.42
C GLU A 192 -8.04 -7.45 22.36
N GLU A 193 -7.71 -8.66 22.84
CA GLU A 193 -6.61 -8.91 23.78
C GLU A 193 -5.26 -9.02 23.05
N THR A 194 -5.22 -9.75 21.94
CA THR A 194 -4.00 -10.03 21.16
C THR A 194 -3.75 -9.02 20.04
N LYS A 195 -4.77 -8.20 19.69
CA LYS A 195 -4.74 -7.25 18.56
C LYS A 195 -4.34 -7.91 17.24
N GLN A 196 -4.67 -9.19 17.09
CA GLN A 196 -4.56 -9.92 15.83
C GLN A 196 -5.93 -9.92 15.16
N GLY A 197 -5.97 -9.70 13.85
CA GLY A 197 -7.23 -9.76 13.11
C GLY A 197 -7.08 -10.22 11.67
N LEU A 198 -8.21 -10.39 11.00
CA LEU A 198 -8.38 -10.88 9.65
C LEU A 198 -9.40 -9.99 8.94
N ASN A 199 -9.11 -9.60 7.70
CA ASN A 199 -10.11 -9.00 6.82
C ASN A 199 -11.11 -10.08 6.37
N ILE A 200 -12.42 -9.85 6.52
CA ILE A 200 -13.46 -10.82 6.16
C ILE A 200 -13.40 -11.23 4.69
N GLU A 201 -12.91 -10.37 3.78
CA GLU A 201 -12.73 -10.72 2.36
C GLU A 201 -11.82 -11.93 2.15
N VAL A 202 -10.90 -12.20 3.07
CA VAL A 202 -10.04 -13.40 3.03
C VAL A 202 -10.85 -14.68 3.20
N LEU A 203 -11.97 -14.63 3.93
CA LEU A 203 -12.87 -15.77 4.17
C LEU A 203 -13.77 -16.10 2.98
N GLU A 204 -13.91 -15.17 2.02
CA GLU A 204 -14.76 -15.36 0.84
C GLU A 204 -14.07 -16.12 -0.29
N LYS A 205 -12.78 -16.45 -0.14
CA LYS A 205 -11.97 -17.13 -1.16
C LYS A 205 -12.05 -18.65 -1.08
N GLU A 206 -11.88 -19.30 -2.24
CA GLU A 206 -11.88 -20.76 -2.37
C GLU A 206 -10.80 -21.46 -1.53
N ASN A 207 -9.69 -20.77 -1.22
CA ASN A 207 -8.57 -21.28 -0.43
C ASN A 207 -8.52 -20.74 1.01
N ALA A 208 -9.61 -20.17 1.51
CA ALA A 208 -9.66 -19.56 2.84
C ALA A 208 -9.24 -20.54 3.97
N GLU A 209 -9.61 -21.82 3.87
CA GLU A 209 -9.28 -22.81 4.90
C GLU A 209 -7.78 -23.11 5.01
N ASP A 210 -7.08 -23.18 3.88
CA ASP A 210 -5.63 -23.43 3.87
C ASP A 210 -4.88 -22.20 4.39
N TYR A 211 -5.35 -21.00 4.01
CA TYR A 211 -4.80 -19.74 4.50
C TYR A 211 -4.95 -19.59 6.03
N LEU A 212 -6.13 -19.87 6.58
CA LEU A 212 -6.37 -19.81 8.03
C LEU A 212 -5.49 -20.79 8.81
N LYS A 213 -5.22 -21.98 8.25
CA LYS A 213 -4.31 -22.95 8.85
C LYS A 213 -2.86 -22.49 8.80
N GLU A 214 -2.40 -21.98 7.67
CA GLU A 214 -1.00 -21.55 7.51
C GLU A 214 -0.66 -20.30 8.32
N VAL A 215 -1.55 -19.31 8.34
CA VAL A 215 -1.28 -17.99 8.92
C VAL A 215 -1.68 -17.93 10.40
N TYR A 216 -2.82 -18.53 10.76
CA TYR A 216 -3.40 -18.42 12.10
C TYR A 216 -3.39 -19.73 12.88
N ASN A 217 -2.95 -20.84 12.27
CA ASN A 217 -3.02 -22.18 12.87
C ASN A 217 -4.46 -22.55 13.33
N ILE A 218 -5.47 -21.98 12.68
CA ILE A 218 -6.89 -22.24 12.97
C ILE A 218 -7.33 -23.45 12.15
N ASN A 219 -7.60 -24.56 12.83
CA ASN A 219 -8.33 -25.69 12.24
C ASN A 219 -9.82 -25.51 12.55
N ASN A 220 -10.65 -25.38 11.51
CA ASN A 220 -12.12 -25.36 11.65
C ASN A 220 -12.63 -26.72 12.18
N ASN A 221 -12.54 -26.91 13.49
CA ASN A 221 -13.24 -27.95 14.25
C ASN A 221 -14.06 -27.28 15.36
N SER A 222 -14.96 -26.37 14.99
CA SER A 222 -16.11 -26.01 15.84
C SER A 222 -17.12 -25.19 15.05
N SER A 223 -18.17 -25.89 14.62
CA SER A 223 -19.42 -25.30 14.19
C SER A 223 -20.11 -24.58 15.37
N SER A 224 -19.79 -23.32 15.60
CA SER A 224 -20.63 -22.42 16.42
C SER A 224 -20.26 -20.95 16.22
N LEU A 225 -20.69 -20.36 15.11
CA LEU A 225 -20.87 -18.91 15.02
C LEU A 225 -22.27 -18.59 15.58
N SER A 226 -22.33 -18.10 16.83
CA SER A 226 -23.54 -17.46 17.35
C SER A 226 -23.61 -16.03 16.83
N LYS A 227 -24.80 -15.65 16.37
CA LYS A 227 -25.19 -14.34 15.80
C LYS A 227 -24.79 -13.13 16.64
#